data_AF-A0AAW0FP31-F1
#
_entry.id   AF-A0AAW0FP31-F1
#
_cell.length_a   1.000
_cell.length_b   1.000
_cell.length_c   1.000
_cell.angle_alpha   90.00
_cell.angle_beta   90.00
_cell.angle_gamma   90.00
#
_symmetry.space_group_name_H-M   'P 1'
#
loop_
_entity.id
_entity.type
_entity.pdbx_description
1 polymer ?
#
loop_
_entity_poly.entity_id
_entity_poly.type
_entity_poly.pdbx_seq_one_letter_code
_entity_poly.pdbx_strand_id
1 'polypeptide(L)'
;MEYNYDDVGVESLNDETPQLCQILYSDEYKRLMGTLLAMMKKKEYSERALALVERGIEKLASHYTLWNYRYNIVVNLKKSLIEELDWCETIALENEKNYQIWNYRQMIIEKIIESQAYPAHREYPVMNAMLEEDLKNHHVWLYRKWLVERFELYQDAKEIEFVNKCIEIDIRNNSAWTHRFFLMSNGNPIFQEEVQYVKEKIGQIPQNPSSWNYLLGLYKHYHQPIEQLEPFCLELADIKADKIKCSYALEMLARIYQPAKAVEVYKSLQHYDPIRTNYWNYKITSLSSTL
;
A
#
# COMPACT_ATOMS: atom_id res chain seq x y z
N MET A 1 5.47 33.74 15.03
CA MET A 1 5.56 34.37 16.36
C MET A 1 6.47 33.51 17.21
N GLU A 2 7.43 34.09 17.92
CA GLU A 2 8.20 33.34 18.92
C GLU A 2 7.40 33.30 20.22
N TYR A 3 7.03 32.11 20.66
CA TYR A 3 6.37 31.89 21.94
C TYR A 3 7.40 31.72 23.06
N ASN A 4 7.03 32.11 24.28
CA ASN A 4 7.83 31.87 25.49
C ASN A 4 7.42 30.53 26.14
N TYR A 5 8.42 29.74 26.56
CA TYR A 5 8.29 28.42 27.21
C TYR A 5 9.00 28.32 28.57
N ASP A 6 9.54 29.42 29.10
CA ASP A 6 10.34 29.44 30.34
C ASP A 6 9.55 28.97 31.57
N ASP A 7 8.22 29.12 31.56
CA ASP A 7 7.31 28.69 32.63
C ASP A 7 7.07 27.17 32.67
N VAL A 8 7.37 26.47 31.59
CA VAL A 8 7.03 25.05 31.45
C VAL A 8 8.12 24.14 32.03
N GLY A 9 9.38 24.60 32.01
CA GLY A 9 10.55 23.78 32.35
C GLY A 9 10.97 22.83 31.22
N VAL A 10 12.06 22.10 31.43
CA VAL A 10 12.58 21.09 30.49
C VAL A 10 12.72 19.76 31.22
N GLU A 11 11.98 18.75 30.77
CA GLU A 11 12.11 17.39 31.29
C GLU A 11 13.35 16.71 30.72
N SER A 12 13.98 15.84 31.51
CA SER A 12 15.03 14.96 31.01
C SER A 12 14.45 13.85 30.15
N LEU A 13 15.13 13.50 29.07
CA LEU A 13 14.67 12.46 28.14
C LEU A 13 14.99 11.04 28.61
N ASN A 14 16.07 10.86 29.37
CA ASN A 14 16.54 9.55 29.84
C ASN A 14 17.20 9.68 31.22
N ASP A 15 16.54 9.17 32.26
CA ASP A 15 17.04 9.24 33.64
C ASP A 15 17.60 7.91 34.17
N GLU A 16 17.40 6.82 33.43
CA GLU A 16 17.81 5.47 33.87
C GLU A 16 19.30 5.19 33.63
N THR A 17 19.91 4.37 34.49
CA THR A 17 21.29 3.89 34.34
C THR A 17 21.39 2.37 34.60
N PRO A 18 22.04 1.58 33.73
CA PRO A 18 22.73 1.97 32.50
C PRO A 18 21.79 2.22 31.31
N GLN A 19 22.17 3.13 30.40
CA GLN A 19 21.41 3.39 29.17
C GLN A 19 21.93 2.49 28.03
N LEU A 20 21.09 1.58 27.54
CA LEU A 20 21.36 0.80 26.34
C LEU A 20 20.90 1.57 25.10
N CYS A 21 21.67 1.52 24.01
CA CYS A 21 21.39 2.23 22.76
C CYS A 21 21.17 3.75 22.94
N GLN A 22 21.92 4.38 23.85
CA GLN A 22 21.81 5.81 24.11
C GLN A 22 22.14 6.61 22.85
N ILE A 23 21.22 7.49 22.46
CA ILE A 23 21.44 8.46 21.39
C ILE A 23 22.01 9.73 22.01
N LEU A 24 23.14 10.19 21.47
CA LEU A 24 23.80 11.42 21.90
C LEU A 24 23.13 12.64 21.26
N TYR A 25 21.95 12.99 21.78
CA TYR A 25 21.18 14.14 21.29
C TYR A 25 21.93 15.47 21.51
N SER A 26 21.75 16.40 20.56
CA SER A 26 22.18 17.79 20.74
C SER A 26 21.40 18.47 21.86
N ASP A 27 21.96 19.53 22.45
CA ASP A 27 21.27 20.26 23.52
C ASP A 27 20.00 20.96 23.01
N GLU A 28 19.97 21.35 21.73
CA GLU A 28 18.76 21.86 21.08
C GLU A 28 17.65 20.80 21.08
N TYR A 29 17.96 19.56 20.67
CA TYR A 29 16.99 18.48 20.62
C TYR A 29 16.51 18.10 22.02
N LYS A 30 17.43 18.01 23.00
CA LYS A 30 17.08 17.76 24.41
C LYS A 30 16.13 18.81 24.96
N ARG A 31 16.41 20.10 24.71
CA ARG A 31 15.51 21.19 25.11
C ARG A 31 14.14 21.08 24.44
N LEU A 32 14.10 20.93 23.12
CA LEU A 32 12.85 20.83 22.36
C LEU A 32 11.97 19.67 22.86
N MET A 33 12.51 18.45 22.88
CA MET A 33 11.76 17.26 23.29
C MET A 33 11.45 17.25 24.79
N GLY A 34 12.36 17.78 25.62
CA GLY A 34 12.14 17.91 27.07
C GLY A 34 11.03 18.91 27.40
N THR A 35 10.96 20.03 26.70
CA THR A 35 9.84 20.98 26.82
C THR A 35 8.54 20.36 26.31
N LEU A 36 8.55 19.66 25.16
CA LEU A 36 7.37 18.95 24.66
C LEU A 36 6.85 17.93 25.69
N LEU A 37 7.76 17.17 26.31
CA LEU A 37 7.42 16.21 27.37
C LEU A 37 6.78 16.90 28.57
N ALA A 38 7.33 18.04 29.00
CA ALA A 38 6.76 18.84 30.08
C ALA A 38 5.33 19.32 29.76
N MET A 39 5.11 19.84 28.56
CA MET A 39 3.77 20.30 28.11
C MET A 39 2.77 19.15 28.03
N MET A 40 3.20 17.98 27.53
CA MET A 40 2.38 16.76 27.48
C MET A 40 1.99 16.29 28.89
N LYS A 41 2.91 16.28 29.85
CA LYS A 41 2.63 15.93 31.26
C LYS A 41 1.57 16.85 31.88
N LYS A 42 1.65 18.15 31.57
CA LYS A 42 0.67 19.16 32.01
C LYS A 42 -0.65 19.14 31.22
N LYS A 43 -0.74 18.34 30.14
CA LYS A 43 -1.86 18.32 29.20
C LYS A 43 -2.20 19.72 28.68
N GLU A 44 -1.17 20.52 28.37
CA GLU A 44 -1.37 21.86 27.85
C GLU A 44 -1.86 21.79 26.39
N TYR A 45 -3.01 22.39 26.08
CA TYR A 45 -3.53 22.50 24.72
C TYR A 45 -3.65 23.99 24.35
N SER A 46 -2.60 24.53 23.75
CA SER A 46 -2.45 25.96 23.45
C SER A 46 -1.81 26.19 22.08
N GLU A 47 -1.95 27.39 21.51
CA GLU A 47 -1.31 27.75 20.24
C GLU A 47 0.22 27.62 20.31
N ARG A 48 0.83 27.90 21.47
CA ARG A 48 2.27 27.69 21.67
C ARG A 48 2.65 26.21 21.72
N ALA A 49 1.79 25.35 22.25
CA ALA A 49 1.99 23.89 22.22
C ALA A 49 1.92 23.37 20.78
N LEU A 50 0.97 23.88 19.99
CA LEU A 50 0.82 23.55 18.57
C LEU A 50 2.08 23.92 17.78
N ALA A 51 2.60 25.12 17.98
CA ALA A 51 3.84 25.57 17.32
C ALA A 51 5.06 24.76 17.76
N LEU A 52 5.13 24.32 19.01
CA LEU A 52 6.27 23.52 19.49
C LEU A 52 6.22 22.09 18.96
N VAL A 53 5.04 21.47 18.90
CA VAL A 53 4.89 20.09 18.41
C VAL A 53 5.17 20.00 16.91
N GLU A 54 4.85 21.05 16.15
CA GLU A 54 5.24 21.20 14.76
C GLU A 54 6.76 21.11 14.58
N ARG A 55 7.52 21.91 15.32
CA ARG A 55 8.99 21.85 15.34
C ARG A 55 9.52 20.49 15.77
N GLY A 56 8.83 19.82 16.69
CA GLY A 56 9.17 18.45 17.09
C GLY A 56 9.00 17.45 15.95
N ILE A 57 7.91 17.55 15.19
CA ILE A 57 7.62 16.72 14.02
C ILE A 57 8.60 17.02 12.88
N GLU A 58 8.95 18.28 12.63
CA GLU A 58 9.99 18.65 11.64
C GLU A 58 11.34 17.99 11.96
N LYS A 59 11.71 17.88 13.24
CA LYS A 59 12.96 17.22 13.66
C LYS A 59 12.86 15.69 13.62
N LEU A 60 11.69 15.12 13.92
CA LEU A 60 11.48 13.67 13.93
C LEU A 60 10.03 13.31 13.60
N ALA A 61 9.72 13.27 12.30
CA ALA A 61 8.36 13.00 11.83
C ALA A 61 7.86 11.60 12.19
N SER A 62 8.72 10.66 12.55
CA SER A 62 8.31 9.31 12.99
C SER A 62 7.88 9.24 14.46
N HIS A 63 7.97 10.33 15.22
CA HIS A 63 7.64 10.36 16.65
C HIS A 63 6.12 10.33 16.89
N TYR A 64 5.53 9.13 16.94
CA TYR A 64 4.08 8.93 17.04
C TYR A 64 3.39 9.64 18.22
N THR A 65 4.05 9.79 19.37
CA THR A 65 3.48 10.53 20.51
C THR A 65 3.23 12.00 20.18
N LEU A 66 4.10 12.64 19.38
CA LEU A 66 3.92 14.04 18.99
C LEU A 66 2.72 14.20 18.07
N TRP A 67 2.49 13.27 17.14
CA TRP A 67 1.29 13.26 16.30
C TRP A 67 0.02 13.11 17.12
N ASN A 68 0.00 12.21 18.09
CA ASN A 68 -1.14 12.07 19.00
C ASN A 68 -1.37 13.34 19.82
N TYR A 69 -0.30 13.94 20.34
CA TYR A 69 -0.39 15.19 21.09
C TYR A 69 -0.90 16.34 20.22
N ARG A 70 -0.39 16.48 18.99
CA ARG A 70 -0.87 17.46 18.00
C ARG A 70 -2.37 17.29 17.72
N TYR A 71 -2.84 16.05 17.51
CA TYR A 71 -4.28 15.77 17.33
C TYR A 71 -5.10 16.30 18.51
N ASN A 72 -4.68 16.00 19.73
CA ASN A 72 -5.36 16.48 20.93
C ASN A 72 -5.37 18.01 21.02
N ILE A 73 -4.26 18.69 20.70
CA ILE A 73 -4.18 20.15 20.68
C ILE A 73 -5.17 20.73 19.65
N VAL A 74 -5.11 20.26 18.40
CA VAL A 74 -5.97 20.71 17.28
C VAL A 74 -7.46 20.58 17.63
N VAL A 75 -7.86 19.44 18.18
CA VAL A 75 -9.25 19.17 18.57
C VAL A 75 -9.69 20.04 19.75
N ASN A 76 -8.87 20.19 20.79
CA ASN A 76 -9.22 21.00 21.98
C ASN A 76 -9.31 22.49 21.64
N LEU A 77 -8.43 22.99 20.77
CA LEU A 77 -8.45 24.37 20.29
C LEU A 77 -9.52 24.62 19.23
N LYS A 78 -10.19 23.57 18.73
CA LYS A 78 -11.19 23.64 17.65
C LYS A 78 -10.62 24.34 16.41
N LYS A 79 -9.38 24.01 16.03
CA LYS A 79 -8.75 24.52 14.82
C LYS A 79 -9.51 24.03 13.57
N SER A 80 -9.31 24.70 12.44
CA SER A 80 -9.83 24.23 11.17
C SER A 80 -9.17 22.90 10.80
N LEU A 81 -9.95 21.82 10.81
CA LEU A 81 -9.47 20.49 10.45
C LEU A 81 -9.10 20.40 8.96
N ILE A 82 -9.67 21.26 8.13
CA ILE A 82 -9.34 21.36 6.70
C ILE A 82 -7.95 21.98 6.52
N GLU A 83 -7.66 23.08 7.23
CA GLU A 83 -6.32 23.69 7.22
C GLU A 83 -5.27 22.74 7.82
N GLU A 84 -5.66 21.91 8.80
CA GLU A 84 -4.78 20.90 9.38
C GLU A 84 -4.42 19.79 8.38
N LEU A 85 -5.35 19.39 7.49
CA LEU A 85 -5.05 18.48 6.39
C LEU A 85 -4.09 19.11 5.37
N ASP A 86 -4.23 20.41 5.11
CA ASP A 86 -3.34 21.14 4.20
C ASP A 86 -1.92 21.23 4.78
N TRP A 87 -1.78 21.50 6.07
CA TRP A 87 -0.50 21.40 6.77
C TRP A 87 0.07 19.98 6.74
N CYS A 88 -0.76 18.97 6.99
CA CYS A 88 -0.28 17.59 7.00
C CYS A 88 0.18 17.13 5.60
N GLU A 89 -0.39 17.69 4.53
CA GLU A 89 0.05 17.47 3.15
C GLU A 89 1.47 17.99 2.92
N THR A 90 1.82 19.18 3.42
CA THR A 90 3.19 19.70 3.27
C THR A 90 4.21 18.79 3.96
N ILE A 91 3.88 18.28 5.15
CA ILE A 91 4.74 17.33 5.86
C ILE A 91 4.85 16.00 5.12
N ALA A 92 3.78 15.52 4.48
CA ALA A 92 3.75 14.28 3.71
C ALA A 92 4.73 14.30 2.54
N LEU A 93 4.73 15.39 1.78
CA LEU A 93 5.60 15.57 0.61
C LEU A 93 7.09 15.64 0.97
N GLU A 94 7.42 16.05 2.20
CA GLU A 94 8.81 16.04 2.70
C GLU A 94 9.22 14.70 3.34
N ASN A 95 8.25 13.82 3.62
CA ASN A 95 8.44 12.60 4.42
C ASN A 95 7.68 11.40 3.83
N GLU A 96 8.04 11.03 2.60
CA GLU A 96 7.25 10.10 1.77
C GLU A 96 6.98 8.72 2.40
N LYS A 97 7.85 8.27 3.31
CA LYS A 97 7.84 6.91 3.90
C LYS A 97 7.61 6.96 5.41
N ASN A 98 6.45 7.46 5.81
CA ASN A 98 6.11 7.69 7.20
C ASN A 98 4.68 7.20 7.53
N TYR A 99 4.55 6.30 8.51
CA TYR A 99 3.25 5.77 8.93
C TYR A 99 2.37 6.79 9.64
N GLN A 100 2.99 7.65 10.45
CA GLN A 100 2.30 8.57 11.34
C GLN A 100 1.50 9.61 10.55
N ILE A 101 2.03 10.09 9.42
CA ILE A 101 1.38 11.06 8.54
C ILE A 101 0.04 10.52 8.03
N TRP A 102 0.06 9.34 7.40
CA TRP A 102 -1.15 8.75 6.83
C TRP A 102 -2.18 8.39 7.91
N ASN A 103 -1.73 7.88 9.06
CA ASN A 103 -2.63 7.64 10.18
C ASN A 103 -3.24 8.94 10.74
N TYR A 104 -2.44 9.99 10.87
CA TYR A 104 -2.90 11.29 11.34
C TYR A 104 -3.95 11.89 10.40
N ARG A 105 -3.74 11.83 9.09
CA ARG A 105 -4.75 12.22 8.09
C ARG A 105 -6.06 11.46 8.27
N GLN A 106 -6.01 10.14 8.46
CA GLN A 106 -7.22 9.35 8.74
C GLN A 106 -7.95 9.87 9.99
N MET A 107 -7.24 10.10 11.09
CA MET A 107 -7.83 10.61 12.33
C MET A 107 -8.51 11.98 12.13
N ILE A 108 -7.88 12.89 11.40
CA ILE A 108 -8.47 14.20 11.11
C ILE A 108 -9.72 14.07 10.23
N ILE A 109 -9.69 13.21 9.20
CA ILE A 109 -10.85 12.96 8.34
C ILE A 109 -12.01 12.34 9.13
N GLU A 110 -11.76 11.33 9.97
CA GLU A 110 -12.79 10.76 10.84
C GLU A 110 -13.40 11.83 11.74
N LYS A 111 -12.57 12.73 12.30
CA LYS A 111 -13.05 13.83 13.12
C LYS A 111 -13.92 14.82 12.35
N ILE A 112 -13.62 15.08 11.07
CA ILE A 112 -14.47 15.90 10.20
C ILE A 112 -15.82 15.21 10.00
N ILE A 113 -15.82 13.90 9.72
CA ILE A 113 -17.03 13.11 9.43
C ILE A 113 -18.01 13.06 10.60
N GLU A 114 -17.52 13.16 11.84
CA GLU A 114 -18.39 13.30 13.02
C GLU A 114 -19.30 14.55 12.95
N SER A 115 -18.90 15.57 12.20
CA SER A 115 -19.58 16.88 12.14
C SER A 115 -20.16 17.22 10.77
N GLN A 116 -19.56 16.76 9.69
CA GLN A 116 -19.97 17.09 8.32
C GLN A 116 -19.49 16.04 7.31
N ALA A 117 -20.13 15.97 6.14
CA ALA A 117 -19.65 15.12 5.05
C ALA A 117 -18.26 15.56 4.57
N TYR A 118 -17.42 14.57 4.23
CA TYR A 118 -16.08 14.81 3.68
C TYR A 118 -16.02 14.43 2.19
N PRO A 119 -15.59 15.35 1.30
CA PRO A 119 -15.42 15.03 -0.12
C PRO A 119 -14.14 14.20 -0.32
N ALA A 120 -14.26 12.87 -0.35
CA ALA A 120 -13.13 11.93 -0.41
C ALA A 120 -12.11 12.23 -1.52
N HIS A 121 -12.55 12.74 -2.68
CA HIS A 121 -11.65 13.13 -3.78
C HIS A 121 -10.67 14.26 -3.43
N ARG A 122 -10.84 14.95 -2.30
CA ARG A 122 -9.85 15.90 -1.76
C ARG A 122 -8.50 15.23 -1.47
N GLU A 123 -8.50 13.93 -1.18
CA GLU A 123 -7.25 13.20 -0.91
C GLU A 123 -6.51 12.79 -2.20
N TYR A 124 -7.13 12.93 -3.37
CA TYR A 124 -6.54 12.44 -4.61
C TYR A 124 -5.27 13.20 -5.02
N PRO A 125 -5.20 14.55 -4.96
CA PRO A 125 -4.00 15.29 -5.33
C PRO A 125 -2.75 14.86 -4.55
N VAL A 126 -2.81 14.80 -3.21
CA VAL A 126 -1.67 14.38 -2.39
C VAL A 126 -1.26 12.94 -2.68
N MET A 127 -2.22 12.01 -2.81
CA MET A 127 -1.90 10.63 -3.16
C MET A 127 -1.29 10.51 -4.57
N ASN A 128 -1.76 11.32 -5.53
CA ASN A 128 -1.23 11.31 -6.88
C ASN A 128 0.19 11.87 -6.91
N ALA A 129 0.45 13.00 -6.25
CA ALA A 129 1.80 13.58 -6.17
C ALA A 129 2.81 12.57 -5.60
N MET A 130 2.45 11.91 -4.50
CA MET A 130 3.29 10.88 -3.86
C MET A 130 3.52 9.65 -4.75
N LEU A 131 2.53 9.23 -5.53
CA LEU A 131 2.66 8.08 -6.42
C LEU A 131 3.33 8.44 -7.75
N GLU A 132 3.31 9.70 -8.17
CA GLU A 132 4.12 10.18 -9.30
C GLU A 132 5.62 10.09 -9.00
N GLU A 133 6.01 10.32 -7.74
CA GLU A 133 7.39 10.15 -7.25
C GLU A 133 7.76 8.67 -7.00
N ASP A 134 6.90 7.91 -6.32
CA ASP A 134 7.07 6.47 -6.08
C ASP A 134 5.76 5.71 -6.36
N LEU A 135 5.62 5.20 -7.59
CA LEU A 135 4.47 4.42 -8.07
C LEU A 135 4.16 3.16 -7.23
N LYS A 136 5.06 2.76 -6.34
CA LYS A 136 4.94 1.57 -5.49
C LYS A 136 4.94 1.91 -4.00
N ASN A 137 4.77 3.18 -3.63
CA ASN A 137 4.71 3.60 -2.22
C ASN A 137 3.59 2.87 -1.46
N HIS A 138 3.98 1.95 -0.59
CA HIS A 138 3.06 1.09 0.14
C HIS A 138 2.13 1.86 1.09
N HIS A 139 2.58 2.97 1.66
CA HIS A 139 1.76 3.75 2.58
C HIS A 139 0.61 4.43 1.83
N VAL A 140 0.91 4.99 0.64
CA VAL A 140 -0.10 5.66 -0.18
C VAL A 140 -1.12 4.65 -0.72
N TRP A 141 -0.68 3.48 -1.20
CA TRP A 141 -1.60 2.43 -1.64
C TRP A 141 -2.50 1.92 -0.51
N LEU A 142 -1.96 1.76 0.70
CA LEU A 142 -2.76 1.36 1.87
C LEU A 142 -3.76 2.45 2.28
N TYR A 143 -3.34 3.71 2.25
CA TYR A 143 -4.21 4.85 2.54
C TYR A 143 -5.32 4.99 1.49
N ARG A 144 -4.98 4.83 0.20
CA ARG A 144 -5.93 4.81 -0.91
C ARG A 144 -6.95 3.68 -0.77
N LYS A 145 -6.51 2.48 -0.38
CA LYS A 145 -7.41 1.36 -0.07
C LYS A 145 -8.38 1.72 1.07
N TRP A 146 -7.87 2.27 2.18
CA TRP A 146 -8.71 2.73 3.29
C TRP A 146 -9.74 3.77 2.82
N LEU A 147 -9.34 4.73 1.98
CA LEU A 147 -10.24 5.76 1.48
C LEU A 147 -11.38 5.14 0.64
N VAL A 148 -11.06 4.18 -0.23
CA VAL A 148 -12.07 3.45 -1.01
C VAL A 148 -13.03 2.68 -0.10
N GLU A 149 -12.54 1.96 0.90
CA GLU A 149 -13.37 1.25 1.88
C GLU A 149 -14.25 2.21 2.68
N ARG A 150 -13.67 3.30 3.17
CA ARG A 150 -14.32 4.23 4.10
C ARG A 150 -15.46 5.02 3.45
N PHE A 151 -15.35 5.29 2.16
CA PHE A 151 -16.29 6.08 1.38
C PHE A 151 -16.98 5.28 0.27
N GLU A 152 -16.86 3.95 0.28
CA GLU A 152 -17.52 3.02 -0.65
C GLU A 152 -17.24 3.31 -2.14
N LEU A 153 -16.00 3.70 -2.47
CA LEU A 153 -15.61 4.18 -3.81
C LEU A 153 -15.25 3.06 -4.81
N TYR A 154 -15.75 1.83 -4.62
CA TYR A 154 -15.35 0.68 -5.43
C TYR A 154 -15.68 0.83 -6.92
N GLN A 155 -16.75 1.56 -7.24
CA GLN A 155 -17.20 1.86 -8.60
C GLN A 155 -16.91 3.31 -9.01
N ASP A 156 -16.10 4.03 -8.23
CA ASP A 156 -15.77 5.42 -8.55
C ASP A 156 -14.98 5.50 -9.86
N ALA A 157 -15.49 6.30 -10.80
CA ALA A 157 -14.91 6.41 -12.13
C ALA A 157 -13.47 6.93 -12.11
N LYS A 158 -13.14 7.86 -11.20
CA LYS A 158 -11.78 8.42 -11.10
C LYS A 158 -10.81 7.39 -10.51
N GLU A 159 -11.27 6.56 -9.58
CA GLU A 159 -10.44 5.48 -9.01
C GLU A 159 -10.14 4.39 -10.06
N ILE A 160 -11.14 4.03 -10.87
CA ILE A 160 -10.98 3.09 -11.99
C ILE A 160 -10.06 3.68 -13.07
N GLU A 161 -10.26 4.95 -13.45
CA GLU A 161 -9.39 5.65 -14.40
C GLU A 161 -7.94 5.70 -13.90
N PHE A 162 -7.75 6.03 -12.62
CA PHE A 162 -6.45 6.07 -11.99
C PHE A 162 -5.72 4.72 -12.07
N VAL A 163 -6.38 3.63 -11.70
CA VAL A 163 -5.73 2.31 -11.71
C VAL A 163 -5.44 1.83 -13.13
N ASN A 164 -6.30 2.16 -14.11
CA ASN A 164 -6.04 1.92 -15.53
C ASN A 164 -4.76 2.65 -15.98
N LYS A 165 -4.67 3.95 -15.68
CA LYS A 165 -3.50 4.77 -16.01
C LYS A 165 -2.22 4.21 -15.38
N CYS A 166 -2.27 3.79 -14.12
CA CYS A 166 -1.12 3.18 -13.45
C CYS A 166 -0.62 1.91 -14.15
N ILE A 167 -1.55 1.04 -14.60
CA ILE A 167 -1.21 -0.19 -15.34
C ILE A 167 -0.72 0.15 -16.75
N GLU A 168 -1.24 1.19 -17.39
CA GLU A 168 -0.77 1.63 -18.71
C GLU A 168 0.66 2.20 -18.67
N ILE A 169 0.99 2.96 -17.63
CA ILE A 169 2.34 3.49 -17.40
C ILE A 169 3.33 2.36 -17.11
N ASP A 170 2.99 1.45 -16.19
CA ASP A 170 3.79 0.27 -15.88
C ASP A 170 2.90 -0.97 -15.72
N ILE A 171 2.80 -1.77 -16.78
CA ILE A 171 2.04 -3.02 -16.79
C ILE A 171 2.58 -4.01 -15.73
N ARG A 172 3.82 -3.86 -15.24
CA ARG A 172 4.40 -4.69 -14.19
C ARG A 172 4.17 -4.14 -12.77
N ASN A 173 3.44 -3.04 -12.62
CA ASN A 173 3.15 -2.47 -11.31
C ASN A 173 2.18 -3.36 -10.52
N ASN A 174 2.72 -4.23 -9.67
CA ASN A 174 1.93 -5.15 -8.87
C ASN A 174 1.00 -4.43 -7.87
N SER A 175 1.36 -3.24 -7.40
CA SER A 175 0.50 -2.46 -6.51
C SER A 175 -0.77 -2.02 -7.23
N ALA A 176 -0.65 -1.57 -8.48
CA ALA A 176 -1.80 -1.23 -9.33
C ALA A 176 -2.67 -2.46 -9.64
N TRP A 177 -2.07 -3.61 -9.98
CA TRP A 177 -2.83 -4.86 -10.16
C TRP A 177 -3.56 -5.31 -8.90
N THR A 178 -2.91 -5.18 -7.73
CA THR A 178 -3.51 -5.51 -6.44
C THR A 178 -4.69 -4.58 -6.14
N HIS A 179 -4.51 -3.27 -6.36
CA HIS A 179 -5.57 -2.30 -6.17
C HIS A 179 -6.74 -2.52 -7.12
N ARG A 180 -6.46 -2.79 -8.41
CA ARG A 180 -7.50 -3.17 -9.38
C ARG A 180 -8.27 -4.39 -8.89
N PHE A 181 -7.58 -5.41 -8.37
CA PHE A 181 -8.23 -6.63 -7.90
C PHE A 181 -9.16 -6.33 -6.74
N PHE A 182 -8.72 -5.47 -5.83
CA PHE A 182 -9.50 -4.99 -4.71
C PHE A 182 -10.75 -4.21 -5.17
N LEU A 183 -10.63 -3.31 -6.15
CA LEU A 183 -11.80 -2.60 -6.72
C LEU A 183 -12.77 -3.57 -7.37
N MET A 184 -12.28 -4.44 -8.27
CA MET A 184 -13.11 -5.36 -9.04
C MET A 184 -13.79 -6.42 -8.16
N SER A 185 -13.08 -6.98 -7.19
CA SER A 185 -13.63 -8.03 -6.31
C SER A 185 -14.78 -7.54 -5.42
N ASN A 186 -14.84 -6.24 -5.14
CA ASN A 186 -15.87 -5.63 -4.29
C ASN A 186 -16.88 -4.77 -5.09
N GLY A 187 -16.52 -4.33 -6.29
CA GLY A 187 -17.36 -3.48 -7.16
C GLY A 187 -18.31 -4.24 -8.08
N ASN A 188 -18.22 -5.57 -8.15
CA ASN A 188 -19.05 -6.45 -9.00
C ASN A 188 -19.03 -6.12 -10.51
N PRO A 189 -17.86 -6.03 -11.17
CA PRO A 189 -17.76 -5.88 -12.61
C PRO A 189 -18.21 -7.13 -13.35
N ILE A 190 -18.38 -7.00 -14.67
CA ILE A 190 -18.67 -8.13 -15.56
C ILE A 190 -17.39 -8.96 -15.71
N PHE A 191 -17.39 -10.17 -15.14
CA PHE A 191 -16.24 -11.08 -15.11
C PHE A 191 -15.57 -11.27 -16.48
N GLN A 192 -16.35 -11.43 -17.54
CA GLN A 192 -15.82 -11.68 -18.89
C GLN A 192 -15.05 -10.48 -19.46
N GLU A 193 -15.52 -9.26 -19.20
CA GLU A 193 -14.82 -8.04 -19.62
C GLU A 193 -13.47 -7.92 -18.90
N GLU A 194 -13.46 -8.26 -17.61
CA GLU A 194 -12.25 -8.20 -16.80
C GLU A 194 -11.22 -9.27 -17.17
N VAL A 195 -11.68 -10.48 -17.52
CA VAL A 195 -10.83 -11.55 -18.08
C VAL A 195 -10.24 -11.12 -19.42
N GLN A 196 -11.04 -10.51 -20.29
CA GLN A 196 -10.58 -10.02 -21.58
C GLN A 196 -9.52 -8.93 -21.40
N TYR A 197 -9.75 -7.97 -20.51
CA TYR A 197 -8.80 -6.91 -20.16
C TYR A 197 -7.44 -7.48 -19.72
N VAL A 198 -7.41 -8.42 -18.77
CA VAL A 198 -6.13 -8.97 -18.30
C VAL A 198 -5.45 -9.83 -19.38
N LYS A 199 -6.21 -10.56 -20.21
CA LYS A 199 -5.65 -11.33 -21.34
C LYS A 199 -4.95 -10.41 -22.35
N GLU A 200 -5.53 -9.25 -22.64
CA GLU A 200 -4.91 -8.24 -23.51
C GLU A 200 -3.59 -7.72 -22.93
N LYS A 201 -3.53 -7.43 -21.62
CA LYS A 201 -2.29 -7.01 -20.95
C LYS A 201 -1.24 -8.13 -20.91
N ILE A 202 -1.66 -9.39 -20.71
CA ILE A 202 -0.77 -10.56 -20.83
C ILE A 202 -0.23 -10.68 -22.26
N GLY A 203 -1.06 -10.46 -23.29
CA GLY A 203 -0.62 -10.49 -24.68
C GLY A 203 0.51 -9.49 -24.98
N GLN A 204 0.49 -8.32 -24.33
CA GLN A 204 1.53 -7.30 -24.45
C GLN A 204 2.83 -7.69 -23.72
N ILE A 205 2.72 -8.25 -22.50
CA ILE A 205 3.88 -8.69 -21.71
C ILE A 205 3.61 -10.09 -21.13
N PRO A 206 3.82 -11.16 -21.93
CA PRO A 206 3.48 -12.52 -21.50
C PRO A 206 4.22 -12.95 -20.24
N GLN A 207 5.47 -12.51 -20.04
CA GLN A 207 6.30 -12.87 -18.89
C GLN A 207 6.11 -11.94 -17.68
N ASN A 208 4.95 -11.26 -17.54
CA ASN A 208 4.62 -10.45 -16.36
C ASN A 208 3.87 -11.27 -15.30
N PRO A 209 4.47 -11.59 -14.13
CA PRO A 209 3.80 -12.38 -13.10
C PRO A 209 2.54 -11.70 -12.54
N SER A 210 2.50 -10.36 -12.47
CA SER A 210 1.38 -9.64 -11.85
C SER A 210 0.06 -9.87 -12.58
N SER A 211 0.07 -9.82 -13.91
CA SER A 211 -1.14 -10.07 -14.71
C SER A 211 -1.59 -11.53 -14.66
N TRP A 212 -0.66 -12.50 -14.58
CA TRP A 212 -1.02 -13.92 -14.39
C TRP A 212 -1.61 -14.19 -13.01
N ASN A 213 -1.01 -13.63 -11.96
CA ASN A 213 -1.53 -13.72 -10.61
C ASN A 213 -2.91 -13.09 -10.50
N TYR A 214 -3.13 -11.96 -11.16
CA TYR A 214 -4.43 -11.30 -11.26
C TYR A 214 -5.47 -12.18 -11.94
N LEU A 215 -5.16 -12.71 -13.14
CA LEU A 215 -6.06 -13.59 -13.89
C LEU A 215 -6.46 -14.82 -13.06
N LEU A 216 -5.50 -15.49 -12.43
CA LEU A 216 -5.79 -16.62 -11.55
C LEU A 216 -6.62 -16.20 -10.32
N GLY A 217 -6.34 -15.01 -9.77
CA GLY A 217 -7.11 -14.40 -8.69
C GLY A 217 -8.58 -14.24 -9.05
N LEU A 218 -8.88 -13.71 -10.25
CA LEU A 218 -10.26 -13.56 -10.74
C LEU A 218 -10.97 -14.91 -10.82
N TYR A 219 -10.36 -15.90 -11.48
CA TYR A 219 -11.00 -17.22 -11.62
C TYR A 219 -11.32 -17.86 -10.26
N LYS A 220 -10.43 -17.69 -9.27
CA LYS A 220 -10.68 -18.17 -7.90
C LYS A 220 -11.80 -17.40 -7.20
N HIS A 221 -11.78 -16.07 -7.27
CA HIS A 221 -12.76 -15.20 -6.61
C HIS A 221 -14.17 -15.42 -7.14
N TYR A 222 -14.33 -15.54 -8.46
CA TYR A 222 -15.61 -15.77 -9.11
C TYR A 222 -15.98 -17.26 -9.25
N HIS A 223 -15.22 -18.15 -8.60
CA HIS A 223 -15.43 -19.60 -8.63
C HIS A 223 -15.56 -20.18 -10.05
N GLN A 224 -14.77 -19.68 -11.00
CA GLN A 224 -14.77 -20.11 -12.39
C GLN A 224 -13.74 -21.23 -12.63
N PRO A 225 -14.05 -22.21 -13.49
CA PRO A 225 -13.14 -23.30 -13.81
C PRO A 225 -11.94 -22.79 -14.63
N ILE A 226 -10.73 -23.03 -14.11
CA ILE A 226 -9.47 -22.57 -14.73
C ILE A 226 -9.19 -23.29 -16.05
N GLU A 227 -9.86 -24.42 -16.32
CA GLU A 227 -9.80 -25.18 -17.57
C GLU A 227 -10.16 -24.31 -18.78
N GLN A 228 -11.01 -23.29 -18.61
CA GLN A 228 -11.35 -22.34 -19.66
C GLN A 228 -10.14 -21.51 -20.15
N LEU A 229 -9.04 -21.47 -19.37
CA LEU A 229 -7.82 -20.77 -19.75
C LEU A 229 -6.90 -21.60 -20.63
N GLU A 230 -7.16 -22.90 -20.82
CA GLU A 230 -6.29 -23.78 -21.61
C GLU A 230 -6.01 -23.23 -23.01
N PRO A 231 -7.01 -22.85 -23.84
CA PRO A 231 -6.75 -22.38 -25.20
C PRO A 231 -5.82 -21.17 -25.23
N PHE A 232 -6.06 -20.21 -24.34
CA PHE A 232 -5.25 -19.01 -24.22
C PHE A 232 -3.81 -19.31 -23.76
N CYS A 233 -3.63 -20.26 -22.85
CA CYS A 233 -2.28 -20.64 -22.40
C CYS A 233 -1.50 -21.35 -23.51
N LEU A 234 -2.16 -22.18 -24.32
CA LEU A 234 -1.55 -22.88 -25.45
C LEU A 234 -1.05 -21.93 -26.56
N GLU A 235 -1.68 -20.75 -26.73
CA GLU A 235 -1.19 -19.71 -27.65
C GLU A 235 0.17 -19.11 -27.22
N LEU A 236 0.52 -19.23 -25.94
CA LEU A 236 1.70 -18.64 -25.32
C LEU A 236 2.77 -19.68 -24.95
N ALA A 237 2.38 -20.94 -24.73
CA ALA A 237 3.31 -22.01 -24.45
C ALA A 237 2.78 -23.38 -24.88
N ASP A 238 3.58 -24.08 -25.68
CA ASP A 238 3.40 -25.49 -26.01
C ASP A 238 4.70 -26.23 -25.69
N ILE A 239 4.61 -27.31 -24.91
CA ILE A 239 5.76 -28.15 -24.56
C ILE A 239 6.36 -28.89 -25.77
N LYS A 240 5.62 -28.99 -26.87
CA LYS A 240 6.09 -29.59 -28.13
C LYS A 240 6.84 -28.60 -29.02
N ALA A 241 6.76 -27.30 -28.73
CA ALA A 241 7.47 -26.29 -29.47
C ALA A 241 8.93 -26.19 -29.01
N ASP A 242 9.83 -25.87 -29.94
CA ASP A 242 11.25 -25.68 -29.65
C ASP A 242 11.51 -24.57 -28.61
N LYS A 243 10.60 -23.59 -28.53
CA LYS A 243 10.67 -22.47 -27.60
C LYS A 243 9.27 -21.96 -27.27
N ILE A 244 9.03 -21.67 -25.98
CA ILE A 244 7.79 -21.05 -25.51
C ILE A 244 7.91 -19.52 -25.43
N LYS A 245 6.77 -18.83 -25.42
CA LYS A 245 6.73 -17.38 -25.16
C LYS A 245 6.63 -17.04 -23.66
N CYS A 246 6.03 -17.91 -22.85
CA CYS A 246 5.74 -17.62 -21.45
C CYS A 246 5.80 -18.85 -20.54
N SER A 247 6.64 -18.83 -19.51
CA SER A 247 6.68 -19.91 -18.51
C SER A 247 5.48 -19.89 -17.55
N TYR A 248 4.84 -18.75 -17.30
CA TYR A 248 3.62 -18.69 -16.48
C TYR A 248 2.41 -19.34 -17.17
N ALA A 249 2.36 -19.32 -18.50
CA ALA A 249 1.37 -20.09 -19.25
C ALA A 249 1.56 -21.60 -19.06
N LEU A 250 2.81 -22.10 -19.09
CA LEU A 250 3.10 -23.50 -18.72
C LEU A 250 2.68 -23.81 -17.28
N GLU A 251 2.97 -22.91 -16.34
CA GLU A 251 2.54 -23.09 -14.95
C GLU A 251 1.00 -23.19 -14.83
N MET A 252 0.26 -22.40 -15.60
CA MET A 252 -1.20 -22.48 -15.64
C MET A 252 -1.67 -23.81 -16.26
N LEU A 253 -1.08 -24.24 -17.37
CA LEU A 253 -1.38 -25.54 -18.00
C LEU A 253 -1.13 -26.72 -17.06
N ALA A 254 -0.04 -26.69 -16.31
CA ALA A 254 0.27 -27.73 -15.31
C ALA A 254 -0.76 -27.81 -14.17
N ARG A 255 -1.49 -26.73 -13.89
CA ARG A 255 -2.58 -26.70 -12.90
C ARG A 255 -3.91 -27.19 -13.48
N ILE A 256 -4.11 -27.03 -14.79
CA ILE A 256 -5.30 -27.48 -15.52
C ILE A 256 -5.24 -28.98 -15.80
N TYR A 257 -4.04 -29.50 -16.07
CA TYR A 257 -3.88 -30.87 -16.56
C TYR A 257 -4.00 -31.96 -15.51
N GLN A 258 -4.50 -33.11 -15.98
CA GLN A 258 -4.48 -34.36 -15.25
C GLN A 258 -3.05 -34.76 -14.87
N PRO A 259 -2.85 -35.53 -13.78
CA PRO A 259 -1.53 -35.77 -13.18
C PRO A 259 -0.43 -36.17 -14.18
N ALA A 260 -0.69 -37.10 -15.09
CA ALA A 260 0.31 -37.57 -16.06
C ALA A 260 0.85 -36.43 -16.96
N LYS A 261 -0.05 -35.65 -17.57
CA LYS A 261 0.31 -34.53 -18.44
C LYS A 261 0.87 -33.34 -17.64
N ALA A 262 0.37 -33.10 -16.42
CA ALA A 262 0.90 -32.07 -15.53
C ALA A 262 2.38 -32.34 -15.15
N VAL A 263 2.75 -33.60 -14.90
CA VAL A 263 4.14 -33.98 -14.61
C VAL A 263 5.08 -33.63 -15.77
N GLU A 264 4.67 -33.87 -17.01
CA GLU A 264 5.46 -33.48 -18.20
C GLU A 264 5.69 -31.97 -18.24
N VAL A 265 4.64 -31.18 -17.98
CA VAL A 265 4.75 -29.72 -17.95
C VAL A 265 5.64 -29.24 -16.80
N TYR A 266 5.50 -29.78 -15.58
CA TYR A 266 6.37 -29.42 -14.45
C TYR A 266 7.85 -29.77 -14.70
N LYS A 267 8.14 -30.87 -15.40
CA LYS A 267 9.51 -31.18 -15.83
C LYS A 267 10.04 -30.12 -16.79
N SER A 268 9.23 -29.69 -17.76
CA SER A 268 9.64 -28.62 -18.69
C SER A 268 9.90 -27.28 -17.97
N LEU A 269 9.14 -26.97 -16.92
CA LEU A 269 9.34 -25.78 -16.09
C LEU A 269 10.70 -25.77 -15.36
N GLN A 270 11.34 -26.91 -15.13
CA GLN A 270 12.70 -26.95 -14.58
C GLN A 270 13.73 -26.36 -15.54
N HIS A 271 13.48 -26.44 -16.85
CA HIS A 271 14.30 -25.79 -17.86
C HIS A 271 13.98 -24.30 -17.98
N TYR A 272 12.69 -23.95 -18.06
CA TYR A 272 12.24 -22.57 -18.28
C TYR A 272 12.24 -21.69 -17.02
N ASP A 273 12.34 -22.29 -15.84
CA ASP A 273 12.33 -21.63 -14.56
C ASP A 273 13.16 -22.41 -13.51
N PRO A 274 14.49 -22.45 -13.72
CA PRO A 274 15.38 -23.33 -12.96
C PRO A 274 15.49 -22.93 -11.48
N ILE A 275 15.26 -21.66 -11.14
CA ILE A 275 15.31 -21.18 -9.75
C ILE A 275 14.24 -21.85 -8.88
N ARG A 276 13.09 -22.24 -9.46
CA ARG A 276 12.00 -22.97 -8.77
C ARG A 276 12.05 -24.49 -8.99
N THR A 277 13.17 -25.07 -9.44
CA THR A 277 13.29 -26.53 -9.69
C THR A 277 12.86 -27.39 -8.50
N ASN A 278 13.27 -27.03 -7.27
CA ASN A 278 12.87 -27.76 -6.07
C ASN A 278 11.34 -27.69 -5.81
N TYR A 279 10.72 -26.55 -6.14
CA TYR A 279 9.27 -26.40 -6.07
C TYR A 279 8.56 -27.26 -7.13
N TRP A 280 9.09 -27.33 -8.35
CA TRP A 280 8.55 -28.20 -9.40
C TRP A 280 8.67 -29.68 -9.04
N ASN A 281 9.80 -30.09 -8.46
CA ASN A 281 9.97 -31.45 -7.91
C ASN A 281 8.92 -31.76 -6.84
N TYR A 282 8.71 -30.83 -5.91
CA TYR A 282 7.65 -30.96 -4.90
C TYR A 282 6.26 -31.13 -5.54
N LYS A 283 5.93 -30.36 -6.58
CA LYS A 283 4.65 -30.49 -7.30
C LYS A 283 4.48 -31.85 -7.99
N ILE A 284 5.53 -32.34 -8.65
CA ILE A 284 5.55 -33.66 -9.29
C ILE A 284 5.31 -34.78 -8.27
N THR A 285 6.03 -34.77 -7.14
CA THR A 285 5.87 -35.76 -6.08
C THR A 285 4.47 -35.71 -5.47
N SER A 286 3.93 -34.50 -5.26
CA SER A 286 2.59 -34.30 -4.68
C SER A 286 1.49 -34.94 -5.54
N LEU A 287 1.60 -34.85 -6.87
CA LEU A 287 0.65 -35.49 -7.80
C LEU A 287 0.74 -37.02 -7.80
N SER A 288 1.91 -37.57 -7.50
CA SER A 288 2.13 -39.03 -7.44
C SER A 288 1.57 -39.64 -6.15
N SER A 289 1.43 -38.85 -5.08
CA SER A 289 0.82 -39.28 -3.80
C SER A 289 -0.71 -39.25 -3.77
N THR A 290 -1.36 -38.76 -4.83
CA THR A 290 -2.83 -38.68 -4.96
C THR A 290 -3.40 -39.75 -5.91
N LEU A 291 -2.54 -40.61 -6.46
CA LEU A 291 -2.87 -41.79 -7.26
C LEU A 291 -2.81 -43.04 -6.37
#